data_AF-A0A397V6W5-F1
#
_entry.id   AF-A0A397V6W5-F1
#
_cell.length_a   1.000
_cell.length_b   1.000
_cell.length_c   1.000
_cell.angle_alpha   90.00
_cell.angle_beta   90.00
_cell.angle_gamma   90.00
#
_symmetry.space_group_name_H-M   'P 1'
#
loop_
_entity.id
_entity.type
_entity.pdbx_description
1 polymer ?
#
loop_
_entity_poly.entity_id
_entity_poly.type
_entity_poly.pdbx_seq_one_letter_code
_entity_poly.pdbx_strand_id
1 'polypeptide(L)'
;MYERSTFTTDIDEKCNREEESRRVDKSLKEIDESLDRIENKIDNILVQFAPQYDGVKEIPPNELSNLPVLPKENIHIIKRFYNAIEVECKDFNESEDSKDYLAILEKLDSPYILRLYGLSYVDTRRVMVFDCADYGSLKDLYSVKDIPWTRKIQIIRDICRGLIFLRSVNIFHHDLRCENVLMPRNLDPKLTNFNYSRTVGAHTRDLSKLTTNINRWMAPELIKKYKEKKCDEKTYTFNCEMLSFGMLIWELCYEKFPY
;
A
#
# COMPACT_ATOMS: atom_id res chain seq x y z
N MET A 1 -73.02 3.13 -9.42
CA MET A 1 -72.12 4.29 -9.28
C MET A 1 -71.19 4.05 -8.09
N TYR A 2 -70.21 3.16 -8.23
CA TYR A 2 -69.14 2.98 -7.24
C TYR A 2 -67.98 2.38 -8.00
N GLU A 3 -66.98 3.21 -8.35
CA GLU A 3 -65.61 2.87 -8.78
C GLU A 3 -64.99 4.12 -9.41
N ARG A 4 -64.57 5.07 -8.58
CA ARG A 4 -63.68 6.17 -9.02
C ARG A 4 -62.89 6.84 -7.88
N SER A 5 -63.05 6.39 -6.64
CA SER A 5 -62.50 7.07 -5.46
C SER A 5 -61.22 6.46 -4.87
N THR A 6 -60.80 5.27 -5.29
CA THR A 6 -59.62 4.57 -4.74
C THR A 6 -58.38 4.68 -5.62
N PHE A 7 -58.53 4.94 -6.92
CA PHE A 7 -57.41 5.01 -7.86
C PHE A 7 -56.58 6.30 -7.75
N THR A 8 -57.19 7.41 -7.31
CA THR A 8 -56.50 8.71 -7.20
C THR A 8 -55.62 8.80 -5.96
N THR A 9 -56.04 8.21 -4.84
CA THR A 9 -55.27 8.20 -3.58
C THR A 9 -53.99 7.38 -3.68
N ASP A 10 -54.00 6.24 -4.37
CA ASP A 10 -52.80 5.39 -4.54
C ASP A 10 -51.74 6.02 -5.46
N ILE A 11 -52.15 6.80 -6.46
CA ILE A 11 -51.24 7.49 -7.38
C ILE A 11 -50.59 8.69 -6.68
N ASP A 12 -51.36 9.46 -5.92
CA ASP A 12 -50.84 10.60 -5.16
C ASP A 12 -49.89 10.15 -4.04
N GLU A 13 -50.19 9.05 -3.33
CA GLU A 13 -49.28 8.48 -2.33
C GLU A 13 -48.00 7.89 -2.93
N LYS A 14 -48.05 7.34 -4.15
CA LYS A 14 -46.86 6.82 -4.83
C LYS A 14 -45.98 7.95 -5.37
N CYS A 15 -46.60 8.99 -5.94
CA CYS A 15 -45.92 10.20 -6.40
C CYS A 15 -45.23 10.91 -5.23
N ASN A 16 -45.91 11.02 -4.08
CA ASN A 16 -45.35 11.66 -2.89
C ASN A 16 -44.15 10.89 -2.30
N ARG A 17 -44.20 9.54 -2.30
CA ARG A 17 -43.08 8.70 -1.87
C ARG A 17 -41.85 8.80 -2.79
N GLU A 18 -42.06 8.89 -4.10
CA GLU A 18 -40.96 9.08 -5.05
C GLU A 18 -40.32 10.48 -4.93
N GLU A 19 -41.13 11.52 -4.70
CA GLU A 19 -40.65 12.88 -4.44
C GLU A 19 -39.81 12.95 -3.14
N GLU A 20 -40.27 12.26 -2.09
CA GLU A 20 -39.60 12.18 -0.80
C GLU A 20 -38.29 11.39 -0.90
N SER A 21 -38.28 10.27 -1.63
CA SER A 21 -37.05 9.51 -1.92
C SER A 21 -36.01 10.35 -2.67
N ARG A 22 -36.43 11.14 -3.68
CA ARG A 22 -35.52 12.03 -4.41
C ARG A 22 -34.96 13.14 -3.52
N ARG A 23 -35.75 13.65 -2.57
CA ARG A 23 -35.27 14.64 -1.58
C ARG A 23 -34.24 14.03 -0.64
N VAL A 24 -34.49 12.81 -0.16
CA VAL A 24 -33.55 12.08 0.69
C VAL A 24 -32.25 11.81 -0.06
N ASP A 25 -32.31 11.33 -1.30
CA ASP A 25 -31.11 11.08 -2.13
C ASP A 25 -30.31 12.36 -2.38
N LYS A 26 -30.99 13.48 -2.63
CA LYS A 26 -30.34 14.78 -2.80
C LYS A 26 -29.64 15.22 -1.51
N SER A 27 -30.31 15.10 -0.36
CA SER A 27 -29.72 15.43 0.94
C SER A 27 -28.55 14.51 1.30
N LEU A 28 -28.64 13.21 0.99
CA LEU A 28 -27.54 12.26 1.17
C LEU A 28 -26.32 12.67 0.33
N LYS A 29 -26.54 13.09 -0.91
CA LYS A 29 -25.47 13.57 -1.79
C LYS A 29 -24.82 14.86 -1.30
N GLU A 30 -25.61 15.80 -0.79
CA GLU A 30 -25.08 17.04 -0.19
C GLU A 30 -24.26 16.78 1.08
N ILE A 31 -24.65 15.77 1.87
CA ILE A 31 -23.89 15.31 3.04
C ILE A 31 -22.58 14.67 2.59
N ASP A 32 -22.60 13.79 1.60
CA ASP A 32 -21.42 13.11 1.07
C ASP A 32 -20.38 14.12 0.52
N GLU A 33 -20.84 15.10 -0.26
CA GLU A 33 -20.01 16.20 -0.76
C GLU A 33 -19.44 17.07 0.38
N SER A 34 -20.17 17.20 1.49
CA SER A 34 -19.70 17.94 2.68
C SER A 34 -18.67 17.14 3.47
N LEU A 35 -18.85 15.82 3.59
CA LEU A 35 -17.89 14.91 4.21
C LEU A 35 -16.58 14.90 3.42
N ASP A 36 -16.64 14.79 2.10
CA ASP A 36 -15.47 14.87 1.22
C ASP A 36 -14.69 16.18 1.40
N ARG A 37 -15.40 17.32 1.56
CA ARG A 37 -14.74 18.61 1.81
C ARG A 37 -14.07 18.67 3.17
N ILE A 38 -14.66 18.04 4.18
CA ILE A 38 -14.09 17.97 5.53
C ILE A 38 -12.87 17.07 5.54
N GLU A 39 -12.96 15.87 4.94
CA GLU A 39 -11.84 14.95 4.80
C GLU A 39 -10.66 15.63 4.07
N ASN A 40 -10.91 16.31 2.96
CA ASN A 40 -9.87 17.06 2.25
C ASN A 40 -9.24 18.18 3.09
N LYS A 41 -10.01 18.85 3.95
CA LYS A 41 -9.46 19.87 4.88
C LYS A 41 -8.62 19.23 5.96
N ILE A 42 -9.04 18.09 6.51
CA ILE A 42 -8.27 17.32 7.50
C ILE A 42 -6.96 16.86 6.87
N ASP A 43 -6.99 16.31 5.66
CA ASP A 43 -5.79 15.90 4.94
C ASP A 43 -4.83 17.07 4.71
N ASN A 44 -5.33 18.23 4.29
CA ASN A 44 -4.49 19.41 4.08
C ASN A 44 -3.86 19.92 5.39
N ILE A 45 -4.58 19.84 6.51
CA ILE A 45 -4.06 20.18 7.84
C ILE A 45 -3.00 19.16 8.25
N LEU A 46 -3.23 17.86 8.04
CA LEU A 46 -2.27 16.80 8.32
C LEU A 46 -0.99 16.94 7.48
N VAL A 47 -1.09 17.46 6.25
CA VAL A 47 0.07 17.81 5.42
C VAL A 47 0.85 18.99 6.01
N GLN A 48 0.18 20.00 6.59
CA GLN A 48 0.86 21.12 7.25
C GLN A 48 1.58 20.72 8.55
N PHE A 49 1.07 19.71 9.25
CA PHE A 49 1.72 19.10 10.41
C PHE A 49 2.56 17.87 10.06
N ALA A 50 2.85 17.65 8.78
CA ALA A 50 3.76 16.59 8.38
C ALA A 50 5.11 16.83 9.07
N PRO A 51 5.66 15.81 9.74
CA PRO A 51 6.94 15.97 10.44
C PRO A 51 8.00 16.49 9.48
N GLN A 52 8.77 17.47 9.94
CA GLN A 52 9.98 17.89 9.24
C GLN A 52 10.90 16.68 9.11
N TYR A 53 11.39 16.46 7.89
CA TYR A 53 12.36 15.41 7.61
C TYR A 53 13.69 15.81 8.26
N ASP A 54 13.96 15.26 9.45
CA ASP A 54 15.24 15.43 10.17
C ASP A 54 16.34 14.51 9.63
N GLY A 55 16.02 13.69 8.62
CA GLY A 55 16.93 12.76 7.98
C GLY A 55 16.88 11.37 8.59
N VAL A 56 16.97 10.37 7.72
CA VAL A 56 17.06 8.96 8.12
C VAL A 56 18.26 8.72 9.00
N LYS A 57 18.07 7.93 10.06
CA LYS A 57 19.13 7.47 10.94
C LYS A 57 20.31 6.95 10.13
N GLU A 58 21.47 7.57 10.30
CA GLU A 58 22.73 7.09 9.74
C GLU A 58 23.34 6.06 10.71
N ILE A 59 23.60 4.85 10.23
CA ILE A 59 24.23 3.76 10.96
C ILE A 59 25.73 3.79 10.63
N PRO A 60 26.61 4.00 11.62
CA PRO A 60 28.05 3.92 11.42
C PRO A 60 28.48 2.58 10.79
N PRO A 61 29.32 2.55 9.74
CA PRO A 61 29.72 1.31 9.07
C PRO A 61 30.36 0.26 9.99
N ASN A 62 30.97 0.69 11.10
CA ASN A 62 31.56 -0.19 12.12
C ASN A 62 30.52 -0.90 13.00
N GLU A 63 29.26 -0.44 13.03
CA GLU A 63 28.14 -1.14 13.68
C GLU A 63 27.58 -2.29 12.82
N LEU A 64 27.96 -2.36 11.54
CA LEU A 64 27.61 -3.45 10.63
C LEU A 64 28.76 -4.46 10.55
N SER A 65 28.56 -5.64 11.12
CA SER A 65 29.56 -6.71 11.10
C SER A 65 29.23 -7.80 10.07
N ASN A 66 30.26 -8.49 9.56
CA ASN A 66 30.11 -9.54 8.57
C ASN A 66 29.49 -10.81 9.16
N LEU A 67 28.77 -11.59 8.34
CA LEU A 67 28.36 -12.94 8.73
C LEU A 67 29.54 -13.92 8.64
N PRO A 68 29.59 -14.94 9.52
CA PRO A 68 30.69 -15.91 9.58
C PRO A 68 30.91 -16.73 8.29
N VAL A 69 29.88 -16.97 7.47
CA VAL A 69 29.95 -17.75 6.22
C VAL A 69 28.80 -17.31 5.29
N LEU A 70 29.07 -17.04 4.00
CA LEU A 70 28.00 -16.84 3.00
C LEU A 70 28.24 -17.68 1.73
N PRO A 71 27.21 -18.39 1.21
CA PRO A 71 27.15 -18.76 -0.20
C PRO A 71 26.99 -17.49 -1.04
N LYS A 72 27.41 -17.53 -2.33
CA LYS A 72 27.34 -16.45 -3.33
C LYS A 72 26.28 -15.38 -3.01
N GLU A 73 26.73 -14.25 -2.47
CA GLU A 73 25.86 -13.10 -2.23
C GLU A 73 25.34 -12.57 -3.55
N ASN A 74 24.05 -12.19 -3.59
CA ASN A 74 23.55 -11.37 -4.68
C ASN A 74 24.23 -10.00 -4.55
N ILE A 75 24.87 -9.51 -5.62
CA ILE A 75 25.69 -8.28 -5.58
C ILE A 75 24.90 -7.09 -5.01
N HIS A 76 23.56 -7.10 -5.17
CA HIS A 76 22.64 -6.05 -4.73
C HIS A 76 22.06 -6.22 -3.31
N ILE A 77 22.23 -7.38 -2.67
CA ILE A 77 21.72 -7.66 -1.33
C ILE A 77 22.83 -8.29 -0.49
N ILE A 78 23.35 -7.51 0.46
CA ILE A 78 24.46 -7.89 1.33
C ILE A 78 23.87 -8.17 2.72
N LYS A 79 24.20 -9.30 3.34
CA LYS A 79 23.79 -9.57 4.72
C LYS A 79 24.86 -9.12 5.73
N ARG A 80 24.42 -8.51 6.83
CA ARG A 80 25.27 -8.03 7.95
C ARG A 80 24.61 -8.32 9.29
N PHE A 81 25.36 -8.17 10.37
CA PHE A 81 24.83 -8.09 11.73
C PHE A 81 24.78 -6.64 12.19
N TYR A 82 23.63 -6.23 12.72
CA TYR A 82 23.39 -4.95 13.37
C TYR A 82 22.79 -5.20 14.76
N ASN A 83 23.47 -4.78 15.83
CA ASN A 83 23.04 -5.03 17.22
C ASN A 83 22.67 -6.50 17.50
N ALA A 84 23.50 -7.44 17.01
CA ALA A 84 23.28 -8.89 17.10
C ALA A 84 22.05 -9.45 16.34
N ILE A 85 21.42 -8.66 15.48
CA ILE A 85 20.33 -9.07 14.60
C ILE A 85 20.88 -9.16 13.16
N GLU A 86 20.49 -10.19 12.42
CA GLU A 86 20.78 -10.29 10.99
C GLU A 86 19.96 -9.25 10.21
N VAL A 87 20.63 -8.47 9.36
CA VAL A 87 20.02 -7.42 8.53
C VAL A 87 20.43 -7.57 7.06
N GLU A 88 19.56 -7.07 6.18
CA GLU A 88 19.84 -6.96 4.74
C GLU A 88 20.16 -5.52 4.36
N CYS A 89 21.34 -5.32 3.79
CA CYS A 89 21.80 -4.08 3.19
C CYS A 89 21.49 -4.10 1.70
N LYS A 90 20.66 -3.17 1.24
CA LYS A 90 20.28 -3.02 -0.17
C LYS A 90 20.87 -1.73 -0.72
N ASP A 91 21.45 -1.79 -1.92
CA ASP A 91 22.02 -0.63 -2.59
C ASP A 91 21.00 0.52 -2.66
N PHE A 92 21.43 1.73 -2.32
CA PHE A 92 20.60 2.93 -2.31
C PHE A 92 21.27 4.05 -3.12
N ASN A 93 20.60 4.43 -4.20
CA ASN A 93 20.98 5.59 -5.00
C ASN A 93 20.10 6.77 -4.62
N GLU A 94 20.70 7.77 -3.97
CA GLU A 94 19.99 8.97 -3.56
C GLU A 94 19.59 9.80 -4.79
N SER A 95 18.29 10.07 -4.91
CA SER A 95 17.69 10.94 -5.92
C SER A 95 16.71 11.91 -5.26
N GLU A 96 16.27 12.93 -5.98
CA GLU A 96 15.31 13.90 -5.43
C GLU A 96 13.98 13.23 -5.03
N ASP A 97 13.52 12.25 -5.82
CA ASP A 97 12.33 11.44 -5.53
C ASP A 97 12.49 10.51 -4.30
N SER A 98 13.74 10.22 -3.90
CA SER A 98 14.04 9.31 -2.79
C SER A 98 13.76 9.93 -1.42
N LYS A 99 13.74 11.26 -1.30
CA LYS A 99 13.46 11.95 -0.03
C LYS A 99 12.05 11.65 0.48
N ASP A 100 11.05 11.74 -0.40
CA ASP A 100 9.66 11.42 -0.05
C ASP A 100 9.50 9.95 0.36
N TYR A 101 10.22 9.05 -0.34
CA TYR A 101 10.22 7.62 -0.04
C TYR A 101 10.82 7.34 1.34
N LEU A 102 11.97 7.94 1.65
CA LEU A 102 12.61 7.83 2.96
C LEU A 102 11.72 8.39 4.08
N ALA A 103 11.14 9.57 3.87
CA ALA A 103 10.22 10.20 4.83
C ALA A 103 8.96 9.35 5.10
N ILE A 104 8.51 8.56 4.11
CA ILE A 104 7.46 7.57 4.31
C ILE A 104 7.98 6.41 5.16
N LEU A 105 9.10 5.79 4.79
CA LEU A 105 9.65 4.64 5.52
C LEU A 105 9.91 4.93 7.00
N GLU A 106 10.37 6.13 7.34
CA GLU A 106 10.58 6.54 8.73
C GLU A 106 9.31 6.52 9.60
N LYS A 107 8.14 6.76 8.98
CA LYS A 107 6.85 6.74 9.68
C LYS A 107 6.33 5.33 9.90
N LEU A 108 6.92 4.33 9.25
CA LEU A 108 6.43 2.96 9.26
C LEU A 108 7.13 2.11 10.34
N ASP A 109 6.61 2.17 11.56
CA ASP A 109 6.99 1.26 12.64
C ASP A 109 5.86 0.29 12.99
N SER A 110 5.87 -0.89 12.37
CA SER A 110 4.87 -1.93 12.57
C SER A 110 5.46 -3.32 12.29
N PRO A 111 5.07 -4.36 13.06
CA PRO A 111 5.58 -5.71 12.85
C PRO A 111 5.19 -6.30 11.48
N TYR A 112 4.15 -5.78 10.84
CA TYR A 112 3.63 -6.21 9.53
C TYR A 112 4.23 -5.46 8.34
N ILE A 113 5.14 -4.52 8.62
CA ILE A 113 5.87 -3.74 7.61
C ILE A 113 7.36 -4.09 7.71
N LEU A 114 8.06 -4.06 6.58
CA LEU A 114 9.52 -4.23 6.57
C LEU A 114 10.17 -3.01 7.23
N ARG A 115 10.87 -3.24 8.35
CA ARG A 115 11.51 -2.16 9.11
C ARG A 115 12.77 -1.68 8.40
N LEU A 116 12.87 -0.37 8.17
CA LEU A 116 14.11 0.31 7.86
C LEU A 116 14.81 0.67 9.18
N TYR A 117 16.05 0.23 9.37
CA TYR A 117 16.87 0.62 10.51
C TYR A 117 17.60 1.93 10.27
N GLY A 118 17.99 2.20 9.03
CA GLY A 118 18.73 3.40 8.66
C GLY A 118 19.48 3.28 7.34
N LEU A 119 20.27 4.29 7.05
CA LEU A 119 21.23 4.31 5.94
C LEU A 119 22.64 4.00 6.47
N SER A 120 23.49 3.42 5.62
CA SER A 120 24.89 3.17 5.97
C SER A 120 25.75 3.08 4.71
N TYR A 121 27.04 2.80 4.90
CA TYR A 121 27.99 2.49 3.84
C TYR A 121 28.59 1.10 4.02
N VAL A 122 28.58 0.30 2.96
CA VAL A 122 29.28 -0.99 2.88
C VAL A 122 30.20 -0.97 1.67
N ASP A 123 31.51 -1.11 1.90
CA ASP A 123 32.54 -1.10 0.84
C ASP A 123 32.39 0.07 -0.13
N THR A 124 32.15 1.28 0.40
CA THR A 124 31.87 2.56 -0.31
C THR A 124 30.49 2.69 -0.97
N ARG A 125 29.67 1.65 -0.99
CA ARG A 125 28.30 1.70 -1.49
C ARG A 125 27.35 2.21 -0.42
N ARG A 126 26.52 3.18 -0.75
CA ARG A 126 25.45 3.65 0.12
C ARG A 126 24.32 2.61 0.11
N VAL A 127 23.89 2.20 1.29
CA VAL A 127 22.90 1.12 1.46
C VAL A 127 21.80 1.52 2.43
N MET A 128 20.60 0.99 2.21
CA MET A 128 19.53 0.94 3.20
C MET A 128 19.62 -0.36 3.99
N VAL A 129 19.46 -0.30 5.30
CA VAL A 129 19.55 -1.44 6.22
C VAL A 129 18.13 -1.86 6.65
N PHE A 130 17.71 -3.07 6.28
CA PHE A 130 16.38 -3.61 6.56
C PHE A 130 16.42 -4.90 7.39
N ASP A 131 15.26 -5.30 7.92
CA ASP A 131 15.03 -6.68 8.38
C ASP A 131 15.38 -7.70 7.28
N CYS A 132 15.89 -8.86 7.68
CA CYS A 132 16.14 -9.99 6.77
C CYS A 132 14.84 -10.60 6.23
N ALA A 133 14.88 -11.00 4.95
CA ALA A 133 13.81 -11.73 4.28
C ALA A 133 14.33 -13.08 3.76
N ASP A 134 14.55 -14.03 4.67
CA ASP A 134 15.23 -15.30 4.38
C ASP A 134 14.59 -16.13 3.25
N TYR A 135 13.27 -16.04 3.09
CA TYR A 135 12.53 -16.77 2.06
C TYR A 135 12.15 -15.90 0.85
N GLY A 136 12.73 -14.70 0.73
CA GLY A 136 12.43 -13.78 -0.36
C GLY A 136 11.02 -13.22 -0.28
N SER A 137 10.43 -12.94 -1.44
CA SER A 137 9.03 -12.51 -1.54
C SER A 137 8.07 -13.70 -1.39
N LEU A 138 6.81 -13.41 -1.09
CA LEU A 138 5.75 -14.40 -1.05
C LEU A 138 5.55 -15.05 -2.43
N LYS A 139 5.83 -14.31 -3.51
CA LYS A 139 5.90 -14.83 -4.87
C LYS A 139 7.03 -15.82 -5.08
N ASP A 140 8.22 -15.53 -4.57
CA ASP A 140 9.35 -16.48 -4.62
C ASP A 140 9.01 -17.74 -3.84
N LEU A 141 8.38 -17.60 -2.68
CA LEU A 141 8.00 -18.70 -1.81
C LEU A 141 6.96 -19.63 -2.46
N TYR A 142 5.85 -19.11 -2.98
CA TYR A 142 4.83 -19.95 -3.62
C TYR A 142 5.31 -20.56 -4.94
N SER A 143 6.33 -19.96 -5.59
CA SER A 143 6.89 -20.50 -6.83
C SER A 143 7.71 -21.78 -6.61
N VAL A 144 8.17 -22.02 -5.38
CA VAL A 144 9.00 -23.19 -5.05
C VAL A 144 8.31 -24.19 -4.12
N LYS A 145 7.27 -23.77 -3.40
CA LYS A 145 6.55 -24.60 -2.43
C LYS A 145 5.07 -24.22 -2.38
N ASP A 146 4.20 -25.23 -2.34
CA ASP A 146 2.77 -25.02 -2.05
C ASP A 146 2.59 -24.58 -0.60
N ILE A 147 1.80 -23.52 -0.41
CA ILE A 147 1.52 -22.94 0.90
C ILE A 147 0.19 -23.53 1.41
N PRO A 148 0.18 -24.21 2.57
CA PRO A 148 -1.05 -24.75 3.13
C PRO A 148 -2.14 -23.68 3.31
N TRP A 149 -3.39 -24.05 3.05
CA TRP A 149 -4.53 -23.11 3.13
C TRP A 149 -4.63 -22.38 4.47
N THR A 150 -4.38 -23.09 5.56
CA THR A 150 -4.34 -22.51 6.92
C THR A 150 -3.28 -21.41 7.04
N ARG A 151 -2.12 -21.57 6.37
CA ARG A 151 -1.08 -20.55 6.34
C ARG A 151 -1.43 -19.39 5.42
N LYS A 152 -2.07 -19.64 4.27
CA LYS A 152 -2.59 -18.58 3.38
C LYS A 152 -3.52 -17.64 4.15
N ILE A 153 -4.46 -18.16 4.94
CA ILE A 153 -5.37 -17.36 5.78
C ILE A 153 -4.60 -16.51 6.80
N GLN A 154 -3.59 -17.08 7.47
CA GLN A 154 -2.77 -16.34 8.43
C GLN A 154 -2.00 -15.20 7.75
N ILE A 155 -1.41 -15.48 6.58
CA ILE A 155 -0.69 -14.47 5.79
C ILE A 155 -1.63 -13.32 5.40
N ILE A 156 -2.82 -13.64 4.86
CA ILE A 156 -3.83 -12.64 4.48
C ILE A 156 -4.21 -11.77 5.67
N ARG A 157 -4.46 -12.38 6.84
CA ARG A 157 -4.79 -11.66 8.08
C ARG A 157 -3.68 -10.71 8.49
N ASP A 158 -2.43 -11.13 8.42
CA ASP A 158 -1.31 -10.31 8.86
C ASP A 158 -0.98 -9.20 7.84
N ILE A 159 -1.19 -9.43 6.55
CA ILE A 159 -1.20 -8.37 5.52
C ILE A 159 -2.31 -7.35 5.81
N CYS A 160 -3.56 -7.78 6.12
CA CYS A 160 -4.64 -6.88 6.50
C CYS A 160 -4.25 -5.97 7.68
N ARG A 161 -3.55 -6.52 8.69
CA ARG A 161 -3.08 -5.73 9.82
C ARG A 161 -2.04 -4.68 9.41
N GLY A 162 -1.15 -5.02 8.46
CA GLY A 162 -0.27 -4.05 7.80
C GLY A 162 -1.03 -2.94 7.10
N LEU A 163 -2.09 -3.27 6.35
CA LEU A 163 -2.93 -2.27 5.66
C LEU A 163 -3.71 -1.38 6.63
N ILE A 164 -4.24 -1.94 7.72
CA ILE A 164 -4.89 -1.16 8.79
C ILE A 164 -3.90 -0.18 9.41
N PHE A 165 -2.66 -0.61 9.66
CA PHE A 165 -1.60 0.26 10.13
C PHE A 165 -1.31 1.40 9.14
N LEU A 166 -1.12 1.09 7.85
CA LEU A 166 -0.89 2.11 6.81
C LEU A 166 -2.03 3.14 6.75
N ARG A 167 -3.29 2.67 6.87
CA ARG A 167 -4.44 3.57 6.93
C ARG A 167 -4.39 4.49 8.15
N SER A 168 -3.99 3.98 9.31
CA SER A 168 -3.89 4.77 10.54
C SER A 168 -2.85 5.90 10.46
N VAL A 169 -1.81 5.73 9.63
CA VAL A 169 -0.79 6.75 9.37
C VAL A 169 -1.03 7.51 8.06
N ASN A 170 -2.23 7.37 7.47
CA ASN A 170 -2.64 8.01 6.22
C ASN A 170 -1.64 7.79 5.06
N ILE A 171 -1.19 6.56 4.88
CA ILE A 171 -0.32 6.17 3.76
C ILE A 171 -1.05 5.14 2.90
N PHE A 172 -1.06 5.35 1.59
CA PHE A 172 -1.42 4.34 0.60
C PHE A 172 -0.16 3.64 0.10
N HIS A 173 -0.23 2.31 -0.07
CA HIS A 173 0.88 1.52 -0.57
C HIS A 173 1.10 1.67 -2.08
N HIS A 174 0.03 1.70 -2.88
CA HIS A 174 0.03 1.76 -4.35
C HIS A 174 0.59 0.55 -5.14
N ASP A 175 1.15 -0.47 -4.49
CA ASP A 175 1.73 -1.63 -5.19
C ASP A 175 1.55 -2.93 -4.37
N LEU A 176 0.32 -3.29 -4.05
CA LEU A 176 0.00 -4.49 -3.27
C LEU A 176 -0.03 -5.74 -4.17
N ARG A 177 1.03 -6.55 -4.09
CA ARG A 177 1.21 -7.81 -4.83
C ARG A 177 2.03 -8.79 -3.99
N CYS A 178 2.00 -10.10 -4.29
CA CYS A 178 2.81 -11.06 -3.52
C CYS A 178 4.33 -10.82 -3.69
N GLU A 179 4.74 -10.18 -4.78
CA GLU A 179 6.13 -9.73 -5.00
C GLU A 179 6.60 -8.70 -3.96
N ASN A 180 5.67 -7.94 -3.38
CA ASN A 180 5.94 -6.89 -2.39
C ASN A 180 5.53 -7.30 -0.96
N VAL A 181 5.43 -8.60 -0.71
CA VAL A 181 5.29 -9.17 0.64
C VAL A 181 6.53 -10.02 0.88
N LEU A 182 7.37 -9.66 1.84
CA LEU A 182 8.56 -10.43 2.19
C LEU A 182 8.25 -11.45 3.29
N MET A 183 8.99 -12.56 3.24
CA MET A 183 8.84 -13.69 4.13
C MET A 183 10.13 -13.92 4.93
N PRO A 184 10.21 -13.41 6.18
CA PRO A 184 11.34 -13.64 7.07
C PRO A 184 11.33 -15.07 7.63
N ARG A 185 12.39 -15.45 8.37
CA ARG A 185 12.52 -16.80 8.95
C ARG A 185 11.37 -17.24 9.86
N ASN A 186 10.77 -16.31 10.60
CA ASN A 186 9.60 -16.56 11.45
C ASN A 186 8.30 -16.75 10.64
N LEU A 187 8.37 -16.61 9.32
CA LEU A 187 7.27 -16.68 8.36
C LEU A 187 6.23 -15.58 8.48
N ASP A 188 6.40 -14.59 9.35
CA ASP A 188 5.42 -13.52 9.53
C ASP A 188 5.56 -12.49 8.40
N PRO A 189 4.55 -12.31 7.54
CA PRO A 189 4.68 -11.53 6.32
C PRO A 189 4.90 -10.05 6.62
N LYS A 190 5.77 -9.42 5.83
CA LYS A 190 6.08 -7.99 5.91
C LYS A 190 5.86 -7.30 4.58
N LEU A 191 4.99 -6.28 4.55
CA LEU A 191 4.84 -5.42 3.37
C LEU A 191 6.12 -4.64 3.09
N THR A 192 6.48 -4.49 1.82
CA THR A 192 7.70 -3.80 1.37
C THR A 192 7.46 -2.99 0.09
N ASN A 193 8.50 -2.36 -0.43
CA ASN A 193 8.49 -1.63 -1.70
C ASN A 193 7.53 -0.42 -1.68
N PHE A 194 7.78 0.51 -0.75
CA PHE A 194 7.01 1.75 -0.58
C PHE A 194 7.40 2.86 -1.58
N ASN A 195 8.13 2.55 -2.64
CA ASN A 195 8.60 3.52 -3.64
C ASN A 195 7.46 4.32 -4.28
N TYR A 196 6.31 3.67 -4.43
CA TYR A 196 5.09 4.28 -5.00
C TYR A 196 4.12 4.81 -3.95
N SER A 197 4.40 4.58 -2.66
CA SER A 197 3.50 4.93 -1.58
C SER A 197 3.41 6.44 -1.38
N ARG A 198 2.25 6.90 -0.93
CA ARG A 198 1.97 8.34 -0.79
C ARG A 198 1.11 8.59 0.42
N THR A 199 1.22 9.78 1.00
CA THR A 199 0.25 10.26 1.97
C THR A 199 -1.11 10.45 1.31
N VAL A 200 -2.19 10.15 2.05
CA VAL A 200 -3.56 10.47 1.63
C VAL A 200 -3.63 11.95 1.24
N GLY A 201 -4.24 12.22 0.10
CA GLY A 201 -4.38 13.58 -0.42
C GLY A 201 -3.17 14.13 -1.20
N ALA A 202 -2.05 13.40 -1.32
CA ALA A 202 -0.96 13.81 -2.21
C ALA A 202 -1.33 13.68 -3.70
N HIS A 203 -0.68 14.47 -4.57
CA HIS A 203 -0.85 14.31 -6.01
C HIS A 203 -0.42 12.90 -6.45
N THR A 204 -1.24 12.30 -7.32
CA THR A 204 -0.90 10.99 -7.89
C THR A 204 0.34 11.14 -8.77
N ARG A 205 1.44 10.45 -8.44
CA ARG A 205 2.61 10.41 -9.33
C ARG A 205 2.25 9.67 -10.62
N ASP A 206 2.91 10.06 -11.72
CA ASP A 206 2.73 9.39 -12.99
C ASP A 206 3.28 7.95 -12.90
N LEU A 207 2.36 6.97 -12.78
CA LEU A 207 2.67 5.55 -12.84
C LEU A 207 2.61 5.02 -14.29
N SER A 208 2.53 5.89 -15.31
CA SER A 208 2.43 5.47 -16.72
C SER A 208 3.50 4.46 -17.11
N LYS A 209 4.74 4.64 -16.65
CA LYS A 209 5.87 3.73 -16.88
C LYS A 209 5.70 2.35 -16.23
N LEU A 210 4.85 2.24 -15.20
CA LEU A 210 4.62 1.03 -14.42
C LEU A 210 3.37 0.26 -14.86
N THR A 211 2.42 0.93 -15.53
CA THR A 211 1.15 0.35 -15.93
C THR A 211 1.33 -1.03 -16.57
N THR A 212 2.27 -1.21 -17.51
CA THR A 212 2.52 -2.51 -18.15
C THR A 212 2.78 -3.67 -17.18
N ASN A 213 3.40 -3.42 -16.01
CA ASN A 213 3.78 -4.45 -15.05
C ASN A 213 2.78 -4.64 -13.90
N ILE A 214 2.09 -3.57 -13.47
CA ILE A 214 1.16 -3.62 -12.31
C ILE A 214 -0.32 -3.65 -12.67
N ASN A 215 -0.69 -3.44 -13.94
CA ASN A 215 -2.09 -3.31 -14.40
C ASN A 215 -3.04 -4.40 -13.86
N ARG A 216 -2.53 -5.62 -13.64
CA ARG A 216 -3.34 -6.78 -13.22
C ARG A 216 -3.82 -6.70 -11.77
N TRP A 217 -3.18 -5.87 -10.95
CA TRP A 217 -3.60 -5.57 -9.57
C TRP A 217 -4.19 -4.16 -9.45
N MET A 218 -4.30 -3.42 -10.55
CA MET A 218 -4.80 -2.05 -10.54
C MET A 218 -6.31 -1.98 -10.75
N ALA A 219 -6.92 -1.00 -10.10
CA ALA A 219 -8.32 -0.70 -10.30
C ALA A 219 -8.58 -0.13 -11.71
N PRO A 220 -9.71 -0.49 -12.36
CA PRO A 220 -9.97 -0.14 -13.75
C PRO A 220 -10.02 1.38 -14.00
N GLU A 221 -10.49 2.15 -13.03
CA GLU A 221 -10.53 3.62 -13.06
C GLU A 221 -9.11 4.23 -13.13
N LEU A 222 -8.13 3.63 -12.47
CA LEU A 222 -6.73 4.05 -12.56
C LEU A 222 -6.14 3.70 -13.92
N ILE A 223 -6.39 2.48 -14.42
CA ILE A 223 -5.89 2.03 -15.74
C ILE A 223 -6.39 2.97 -16.84
N LYS A 224 -7.68 3.32 -16.83
CA LYS A 224 -8.27 4.24 -17.80
C LYS A 224 -7.61 5.62 -17.74
N LYS A 225 -7.40 6.15 -16.53
CA LYS A 225 -6.78 7.46 -16.32
C LYS A 225 -5.34 7.52 -16.83
N TYR A 226 -4.49 6.54 -16.49
CA TYR A 226 -3.11 6.53 -16.96
C TYR A 226 -3.00 6.40 -18.48
N LYS A 227 -3.94 5.69 -19.12
CA LYS A 227 -4.05 5.66 -20.58
C LYS A 227 -4.46 7.01 -21.17
N GLU A 228 -5.33 7.74 -20.50
CA GLU A 228 -5.85 9.05 -20.95
C GLU A 228 -4.94 10.24 -20.58
N LYS A 229 -3.81 10.04 -19.87
CA LYS A 229 -2.85 11.08 -19.42
C LYS A 229 -3.47 12.26 -18.65
N LYS A 230 -4.64 12.07 -18.05
CA LYS A 230 -5.24 13.07 -17.15
C LYS A 230 -4.56 12.94 -15.79
N CYS A 231 -3.55 13.74 -15.47
CA CYS A 231 -2.79 13.59 -14.22
C CYS A 231 -3.24 14.53 -13.09
N ASP A 232 -4.17 15.45 -13.35
CA ASP A 232 -4.35 16.63 -12.49
C ASP A 232 -5.30 16.47 -11.28
N GLU A 233 -5.89 15.30 -11.05
CA GLU A 233 -6.81 15.07 -9.90
C GLU A 233 -6.35 13.95 -8.95
N LYS A 234 -6.65 14.11 -7.65
CA LYS A 234 -6.53 13.05 -6.63
C LYS A 234 -7.53 11.94 -6.98
N THR A 235 -7.07 10.78 -7.45
CA THR A 235 -7.98 9.68 -7.83
C THR A 235 -7.62 8.32 -7.25
N TYR A 236 -6.45 8.18 -6.61
CA TYR A 236 -6.19 6.96 -5.86
C TYR A 236 -6.99 7.02 -4.57
N THR A 237 -7.83 6.01 -4.36
CA THR A 237 -8.71 5.92 -3.20
C THR A 237 -8.45 4.63 -2.46
N PHE A 238 -9.01 4.52 -1.27
CA PHE A 238 -9.02 3.28 -0.52
C PHE A 238 -9.61 2.10 -1.33
N ASN A 239 -10.61 2.34 -2.17
CA ASN A 239 -11.19 1.31 -3.02
C ASN A 239 -10.19 0.76 -4.04
N CYS A 240 -9.30 1.61 -4.56
CA CYS A 240 -8.23 1.17 -5.44
C CYS A 240 -7.27 0.22 -4.71
N GLU A 241 -6.90 0.56 -3.47
CA GLU A 241 -6.01 -0.25 -2.64
C GLU A 241 -6.65 -1.59 -2.25
N MET A 242 -7.94 -1.59 -1.93
CA MET A 242 -8.69 -2.81 -1.64
C MET A 242 -8.83 -3.73 -2.86
N LEU A 243 -8.92 -3.17 -4.06
CA LEU A 243 -8.90 -3.97 -5.28
C LEU A 243 -7.54 -4.64 -5.49
N SER A 244 -6.44 -3.90 -5.32
CA SER A 244 -5.08 -4.48 -5.36
C SER A 244 -4.90 -5.58 -4.32
N PHE A 245 -5.41 -5.37 -3.10
CA PHE A 245 -5.42 -6.38 -2.06
C PHE A 245 -6.24 -7.62 -2.43
N GLY A 246 -7.42 -7.45 -3.05
CA GLY A 246 -8.21 -8.57 -3.57
C GLY A 246 -7.47 -9.39 -4.63
N MET A 247 -6.72 -8.72 -5.51
CA MET A 247 -5.88 -9.39 -6.50
C MET A 247 -4.67 -10.08 -5.89
N LEU A 248 -4.08 -9.54 -4.82
CA LEU A 248 -3.04 -10.21 -4.03
C LEU A 248 -3.60 -11.48 -3.38
N ILE A 249 -4.79 -11.44 -2.78
CA ILE A 249 -5.45 -12.63 -2.22
C ILE A 249 -5.66 -13.67 -3.31
N TRP A 250 -6.16 -13.27 -4.48
CA TRP A 250 -6.33 -14.17 -5.62
C TRP A 250 -5.01 -14.83 -6.00
N GLU A 251 -3.95 -14.03 -6.17
CA GLU A 251 -2.61 -14.51 -6.52
C GLU A 251 -2.11 -15.55 -5.50
N LEU A 252 -2.27 -15.30 -4.20
CA LEU A 252 -1.85 -16.21 -3.14
C LEU A 252 -2.71 -17.48 -3.08
N CYS A 253 -4.02 -17.37 -3.28
CA CYS A 253 -4.92 -18.52 -3.23
C CYS A 253 -4.62 -19.52 -4.36
N TYR A 254 -4.35 -19.00 -5.56
CA TYR A 254 -4.08 -19.80 -6.75
C TYR A 254 -2.61 -20.06 -7.00
N GLU A 255 -1.71 -19.38 -6.28
CA GLU A 255 -0.24 -19.43 -6.44
C GLU A 255 0.19 -19.21 -7.89
N LYS A 256 -0.46 -18.24 -8.54
CA LYS A 256 -0.32 -17.96 -9.97
C LYS A 256 -0.27 -16.47 -10.22
N PHE A 257 0.52 -16.10 -11.22
CA PHE A 257 0.49 -14.75 -11.76
C PHE A 257 -0.91 -14.44 -12.31
N PRO A 258 -1.57 -13.33 -11.91
CA PRO A 258 -2.94 -13.04 -12.33
C PRO A 258 -3.12 -12.85 -13.84
N TYR A 259 -4.05 -13.63 -14.41
CA TYR A 259 -4.48 -13.69 -15.82
C TYR A 259 -3.42 -14.11 -16.86
#